data_AF-K9XBI0-F1
#
_entry.id   AF-K9XBI0-F1
#
_cell.length_a   1.000
_cell.length_b   1.000
_cell.length_c   1.000
_cell.angle_alpha   90.00
_cell.angle_beta   90.00
_cell.angle_gamma   90.00
#
_symmetry.space_group_name_H-M   'P 1'
#
loop_
_entity.id
_entity.type
_entity.pdbx_description
1 polymer ?
#
loop_
_entity_poly.entity_id
_entity_poly.type
_entity_poly.pdbx_seq_one_letter_code
_entity_poly.pdbx_strand_id
1 'polypeptide(L)'
;MPSVDFVPQPTADGSFTFFSAEFNEAFHSQYGARQEAERKFVEPTQLQYKAQQPQLRILDICYGLGYNTAAALATIWQVNPRCYVEVVGLESNPDVPKSAIAHQLLQSWDEPVPRVLTQLANKHQVQTSNCKAALLIGDARKTIQTLHQLNFQADAIFLDPFSPPHCPQLWTVEFLQQVALCLTPHGRLATYSCAAAVRTALIQTGLKIGSTPPVGRRSPGTVAAWEAIDLPTLSPEEQEYLLTRAAIPYRDPQLSDSATVILQRRQQEQNASSLMSTSQWRKQTIKNSKNALQNT
;
A
#
# COMPACT_ATOMS: atom_id res chain seq x y z
N MET A 1 25.47 -3.62 14.74
CA MET A 1 24.48 -3.83 15.81
C MET A 1 23.13 -3.46 15.21
N PRO A 2 22.06 -4.26 15.38
CA PRO A 2 20.71 -3.83 15.04
C PRO A 2 20.41 -2.52 15.76
N SER A 3 19.66 -1.62 15.13
CA SER A 3 19.08 -0.49 15.87
C SER A 3 18.25 -1.09 17.02
N VAL A 4 18.46 -0.58 18.25
CA VAL A 4 17.78 -1.05 19.46
C VAL A 4 16.26 -0.82 19.37
N ASP A 5 15.81 -0.02 18.40
CA ASP A 5 14.43 0.43 18.26
C ASP A 5 13.51 -0.54 17.50
N PHE A 6 14.06 -1.57 16.83
CA PHE A 6 13.26 -2.50 15.98
C PHE A 6 13.33 -3.94 16.45
N VAL A 7 12.52 -4.28 17.45
CA VAL A 7 12.39 -5.65 17.97
C VAL A 7 11.37 -6.45 17.15
N PRO A 8 11.73 -7.60 16.54
CA PRO A 8 10.79 -8.45 15.81
C PRO A 8 9.64 -8.95 16.69
N GLN A 9 8.42 -8.87 16.18
CA GLN A 9 7.21 -9.44 16.77
C GLN A 9 6.66 -10.54 15.85
N PRO A 10 6.35 -11.74 16.36
CA PRO A 10 5.83 -12.82 15.53
C PRO A 10 4.41 -12.52 15.04
N THR A 11 4.09 -12.96 13.82
CA THR A 11 2.74 -12.94 13.24
C THR A 11 2.18 -14.35 13.12
N ALA A 12 0.87 -14.50 12.91
CA ALA A 12 0.20 -15.80 12.93
C ALA A 12 0.58 -16.74 11.77
N ASP A 13 1.17 -16.22 10.68
CA ASP A 13 1.70 -17.02 9.56
C ASP A 13 3.18 -17.42 9.72
N GLY A 14 3.78 -17.17 10.88
CA GLY A 14 5.18 -17.49 11.17
C GLY A 14 6.19 -16.47 10.66
N SER A 15 5.74 -15.40 10.00
CA SER A 15 6.59 -14.24 9.69
C SER A 15 6.68 -13.27 10.87
N PHE A 16 7.35 -12.13 10.67
CA PHE A 16 7.56 -11.13 11.72
C PHE A 16 7.17 -9.74 11.25
N THR A 17 6.90 -8.87 12.22
CA THR A 17 6.71 -7.43 12.00
C THR A 17 7.53 -6.63 13.03
N PHE A 18 7.66 -5.34 12.80
CA PHE A 18 8.12 -4.39 13.82
C PHE A 18 6.94 -3.58 14.35
N PHE A 19 7.13 -2.93 15.49
CA PHE A 19 6.19 -1.93 16.00
C PHE A 19 6.82 -0.55 15.92
N SER A 20 6.12 0.40 15.30
CA SER A 20 6.53 1.81 15.32
C SER A 20 5.94 2.51 16.53
N ALA A 21 6.79 2.94 17.46
CA ALA A 21 6.35 3.76 18.59
C ALA A 21 5.87 5.15 18.14
N GLU A 22 6.44 5.69 17.06
CA GLU A 22 6.06 6.99 16.48
C GLU A 22 4.62 6.98 15.96
N PHE A 23 4.25 5.94 15.21
CA PHE A 23 2.91 5.80 14.64
C PHE A 23 1.96 5.02 15.55
N ASN A 24 2.47 4.37 16.60
CA ASN A 24 1.72 3.48 17.49
C ASN A 24 0.99 2.34 16.72
N GLU A 25 1.66 1.80 15.70
CA GLU A 25 1.15 0.76 14.81
C GLU A 25 2.24 -0.27 14.47
N ALA A 26 1.84 -1.50 14.17
CA ALA A 26 2.73 -2.49 13.59
C ALA A 26 2.97 -2.17 12.10
N PHE A 27 4.15 -2.50 11.58
CA PHE A 27 4.49 -2.30 10.17
C PHE A 27 3.67 -3.22 9.24
N HIS A 28 3.26 -4.38 9.74
CA HIS A 28 2.40 -5.32 9.04
C HIS A 28 1.40 -5.95 10.01
N SER A 29 0.34 -6.54 9.47
CA SER A 29 -0.69 -7.25 10.21
C SER A 29 -0.13 -8.39 11.06
N GLN A 30 -0.52 -8.42 12.34
CA GLN A 30 -0.20 -9.53 13.25
C GLN A 30 -0.82 -10.87 12.82
N TYR A 31 -1.76 -10.88 11.87
CA TYR A 31 -2.33 -12.11 11.31
C TYR A 31 -1.42 -12.78 10.29
N GLY A 32 -0.44 -12.05 9.75
CA GLY A 32 0.55 -12.60 8.86
C GLY A 32 1.10 -11.56 7.90
N ALA A 33 2.36 -11.17 8.10
CA ALA A 33 3.00 -10.13 7.31
C ALA A 33 3.38 -10.64 5.90
N ARG A 34 3.81 -11.90 5.77
CA ARG A 34 4.03 -12.53 4.46
C ARG A 34 2.71 -12.74 3.72
N GLN A 35 1.69 -13.28 4.41
CA GLN A 35 0.37 -13.48 3.81
C GLN A 35 -0.24 -12.16 3.34
N GLU A 36 -0.07 -11.08 4.11
CA GLU A 36 -0.51 -9.74 3.70
C GLU A 36 0.21 -9.28 2.42
N ALA A 37 1.53 -9.38 2.35
CA ALA A 37 2.30 -9.03 1.15
C ALA A 37 1.81 -9.76 -0.11
N GLU A 38 1.60 -11.08 0.01
CA GLU A 38 1.14 -11.91 -1.10
C GLU A 38 -0.31 -11.57 -1.52
N ARG A 39 -1.22 -11.48 -0.55
CA ARG A 39 -2.68 -11.41 -0.82
C ARG A 39 -3.21 -9.99 -1.01
N LYS A 40 -2.61 -8.97 -0.38
CA LYS A 40 -3.04 -7.57 -0.49
C LYS A 40 -2.32 -6.81 -1.60
N PHE A 41 -1.12 -7.24 -1.98
CA PHE A 41 -0.30 -6.51 -2.96
C PHE A 41 0.01 -7.32 -4.21
N VAL A 42 0.62 -8.50 -4.09
CA VAL A 42 1.04 -9.30 -5.25
C VAL A 42 -0.15 -9.81 -6.07
N GLU A 43 -1.14 -10.43 -5.42
CA GLU A 43 -2.33 -10.97 -6.10
C GLU A 43 -3.16 -9.86 -6.79
N PRO A 44 -3.52 -8.74 -6.14
CA PRO A 44 -4.36 -7.72 -6.77
C PRO A 44 -3.66 -6.97 -7.91
N THR A 45 -2.33 -6.86 -7.87
CA THR A 45 -1.54 -6.27 -8.97
C THR A 45 -1.27 -7.25 -10.11
N GLN A 46 -1.74 -8.50 -10.00
CA GLN A 46 -1.66 -9.54 -11.03
C GLN A 46 -0.23 -9.88 -11.45
N LEU A 47 0.73 -9.80 -10.54
CA LEU A 47 2.15 -10.03 -10.87
C LEU A 47 2.42 -11.41 -11.45
N GLN A 48 1.69 -12.46 -11.04
CA GLN A 48 1.81 -13.80 -11.63
C GLN A 48 1.54 -13.78 -13.15
N TYR A 49 0.53 -13.05 -13.59
CA TYR A 49 0.21 -12.91 -15.02
C TYR A 49 1.22 -11.98 -15.72
N LYS A 50 1.53 -10.83 -15.10
CA LYS A 50 2.45 -9.84 -15.68
C LYS A 50 3.87 -10.39 -15.85
N ALA A 51 4.30 -11.34 -15.01
CA ALA A 51 5.63 -11.96 -15.08
C ALA A 51 5.92 -12.72 -16.39
N GLN A 52 4.90 -12.98 -17.20
CA GLN A 52 5.08 -13.49 -18.57
C GLN A 52 5.80 -12.48 -19.48
N GLN A 53 5.79 -11.20 -19.13
CA GLN A 53 6.55 -10.15 -19.82
C GLN A 53 8.06 -10.27 -19.53
N PRO A 54 8.92 -9.84 -20.47
CA PRO A 54 10.38 -9.92 -20.28
C PRO A 54 10.91 -8.95 -19.22
N GLN A 55 10.15 -7.88 -18.93
CA GLN A 55 10.53 -6.85 -17.96
C GLN A 55 9.30 -6.39 -17.18
N LEU A 56 9.49 -6.09 -15.90
CA LEU A 56 8.49 -5.44 -15.05
C LEU A 56 9.11 -4.34 -14.21
N ARG A 57 8.30 -3.31 -13.92
CA ARG A 57 8.63 -2.22 -13.02
C ARG A 57 7.72 -2.21 -11.80
N ILE A 58 8.30 -2.07 -10.61
CA ILE A 58 7.59 -2.04 -9.33
C ILE A 58 7.94 -0.75 -8.58
N LEU A 59 6.93 -0.09 -8.02
CA LEU A 59 7.08 0.97 -7.05
C LEU A 59 6.57 0.49 -5.68
N ASP A 60 7.43 0.47 -4.67
CA ASP A 60 7.10 0.07 -3.30
C ASP A 60 7.14 1.30 -2.37
N ILE A 61 5.98 1.85 -2.02
CA ILE A 61 5.86 3.08 -1.22
C ILE A 61 5.71 2.70 0.25
N CYS A 62 6.65 3.18 1.08
CA CYS A 62 6.87 2.74 2.45
C CYS A 62 7.41 1.31 2.50
N TYR A 63 8.61 1.14 1.93
CA TYR A 63 9.29 -0.14 1.78
C TYR A 63 9.36 -0.95 3.08
N GLY A 64 9.60 -0.30 4.21
CA GLY A 64 9.60 -0.91 5.53
C GLY A 64 10.55 -2.10 5.63
N LEU A 65 9.99 -3.28 5.92
CA LEU A 65 10.74 -4.53 6.08
C LEU A 65 11.14 -5.16 4.74
N GLY A 66 10.59 -4.67 3.62
CA GLY A 66 10.82 -5.21 2.28
C GLY A 66 9.96 -6.44 1.93
N TYR A 67 8.93 -6.76 2.71
CA TYR A 67 8.09 -7.95 2.49
C TYR A 67 7.29 -7.89 1.19
N ASN A 68 6.73 -6.72 0.84
CA ASN A 68 6.00 -6.54 -0.41
C ASN A 68 6.91 -6.76 -1.62
N THR A 69 8.09 -6.12 -1.63
CA THR A 69 9.11 -6.37 -2.64
C THR A 69 9.58 -7.83 -2.67
N ALA A 70 9.77 -8.48 -1.51
CA ALA A 70 10.20 -9.89 -1.44
C ALA A 70 9.16 -10.83 -2.08
N ALA A 71 7.89 -10.66 -1.71
CA ALA A 71 6.78 -11.43 -2.26
C ALA A 71 6.64 -11.23 -3.79
N ALA A 72 6.83 -9.99 -4.26
CA ALA A 72 6.78 -9.67 -5.67
C ALA A 72 7.92 -10.32 -6.46
N LEU A 73 9.17 -10.17 -6.02
CA LEU A 73 10.34 -10.77 -6.68
C LEU A 73 10.25 -12.31 -6.69
N ALA A 74 9.86 -12.91 -5.56
CA ALA A 74 9.67 -14.36 -5.48
C ALA A 74 8.62 -14.84 -6.49
N THR A 75 7.48 -14.16 -6.55
CA THR A 75 6.39 -14.51 -7.48
C THR A 75 6.82 -14.36 -8.94
N ILE A 76 7.46 -13.24 -9.28
CA ILE A 76 7.88 -12.96 -10.66
C ILE A 76 8.91 -13.98 -11.13
N TRP A 77 9.95 -14.26 -10.32
CA TRP A 77 11.00 -15.19 -10.71
C TRP A 77 10.60 -16.65 -10.62
N GLN A 78 9.61 -17.01 -9.81
CA GLN A 78 8.99 -18.33 -9.86
C GLN A 78 8.29 -18.57 -11.21
N VAL A 79 7.60 -17.56 -11.75
CA VAL A 79 6.91 -17.64 -13.04
C VAL A 79 7.90 -17.53 -14.22
N ASN A 80 8.82 -16.57 -14.14
CA ASN A 80 9.81 -16.30 -15.18
C ASN A 80 11.15 -15.91 -14.54
N PRO A 81 12.07 -16.88 -14.34
CA PRO A 81 13.38 -16.64 -13.74
C PRO A 81 14.25 -15.63 -14.50
N ARG A 82 13.93 -15.37 -15.77
CA ARG A 82 14.65 -14.43 -16.65
C ARG A 82 14.00 -13.06 -16.75
N CYS A 83 12.84 -12.84 -16.13
CA CYS A 83 12.19 -11.54 -16.12
C CYS A 83 13.12 -10.51 -15.46
N TYR A 84 13.39 -9.41 -16.18
CA TYR A 84 14.16 -8.30 -15.65
C TYR A 84 13.25 -7.42 -14.78
N VAL A 85 13.55 -7.29 -13.49
CA VAL A 85 12.71 -6.49 -12.58
C VAL A 85 13.42 -5.21 -12.18
N GLU A 86 12.82 -4.06 -12.48
CA GLU A 86 13.25 -2.77 -11.93
C GLU A 86 12.35 -2.39 -10.74
N VAL A 87 12.94 -2.25 -9.55
CA VAL A 87 12.23 -1.89 -8.32
C VAL A 87 12.68 -0.52 -7.86
N VAL A 88 11.73 0.34 -7.51
CA VAL A 88 11.99 1.55 -6.74
C VAL A 88 11.22 1.48 -5.44
N GLY A 89 11.92 1.51 -4.31
CA GLY A 89 11.34 1.65 -2.98
C GLY A 89 11.45 3.09 -2.49
N LEU A 90 10.39 3.61 -1.86
CA LEU A 90 10.43 4.87 -1.10
C LEU A 90 10.43 4.55 0.39
N GLU A 91 11.42 5.05 1.13
CA GLU A 91 11.53 4.81 2.57
C GLU A 91 12.01 6.07 3.29
N SER A 92 11.37 6.40 4.40
CA SER A 92 11.76 7.54 5.22
C SER A 92 12.89 7.20 6.19
N ASN A 93 12.87 5.99 6.75
CA ASN A 93 13.79 5.53 7.77
C ASN A 93 14.63 4.34 7.25
N PRO A 94 15.89 4.57 6.84
CA PRO A 94 16.75 3.51 6.29
C PRO A 94 17.15 2.46 7.33
N ASP A 95 16.92 2.68 8.62
CA ASP A 95 17.27 1.72 9.67
C ASP A 95 16.23 0.60 9.79
N VAL A 96 15.00 0.80 9.33
CA VAL A 96 13.96 -0.25 9.27
C VAL A 96 14.41 -1.42 8.38
N PRO A 97 14.73 -1.23 7.08
CA PRO A 97 15.15 -2.33 6.23
C PRO A 97 16.48 -2.94 6.68
N LYS A 98 17.43 -2.14 7.18
CA LYS A 98 18.69 -2.67 7.74
C LYS A 98 18.44 -3.57 8.95
N SER A 99 17.51 -3.19 9.82
CA SER A 99 17.15 -4.00 10.99
C SER A 99 16.42 -5.28 10.59
N ALA A 100 15.55 -5.23 9.58
CA ALA A 100 14.92 -6.43 9.02
C ALA A 100 15.95 -7.44 8.51
N ILE A 101 17.02 -6.97 7.83
CA ILE A 101 18.15 -7.81 7.41
C ILE A 101 18.94 -8.33 8.61
N ALA A 102 19.26 -7.48 9.59
CA ALA A 102 20.04 -7.88 10.77
C ALA A 102 19.31 -8.95 11.60
N HIS A 103 17.98 -8.91 11.64
CA HIS A 103 17.13 -9.91 12.28
C HIS A 103 16.74 -11.10 11.39
N GLN A 104 17.30 -11.19 10.17
CA GLN A 104 17.05 -12.28 9.24
C GLN A 104 15.57 -12.46 8.87
N LEU A 105 14.79 -11.36 8.85
CA LEU A 105 13.34 -11.43 8.64
C LEU A 105 12.94 -11.91 7.24
N LEU A 106 13.88 -11.92 6.29
CA LEU A 106 13.68 -12.35 4.91
C LEU A 106 14.18 -13.78 4.64
N GLN A 107 14.69 -14.50 5.63
CA GLN A 107 15.32 -15.82 5.42
C GLN A 107 14.36 -16.93 4.95
N SER A 108 13.05 -16.72 5.09
CA SER A 108 12.02 -17.68 4.66
C SER A 108 11.70 -17.61 3.16
N TRP A 109 12.30 -16.68 2.42
CA TRP A 109 12.20 -16.61 0.96
C TRP A 109 13.41 -17.29 0.33
N ASP A 110 13.20 -17.96 -0.80
CA ASP A 110 14.26 -18.64 -1.54
C ASP A 110 15.21 -17.64 -2.23
N GLU A 111 16.47 -18.05 -2.43
CA GLU A 111 17.42 -17.31 -3.25
C GLU A 111 16.88 -17.11 -4.69
N PRO A 112 17.11 -15.94 -5.33
CA PRO A 112 18.05 -14.89 -4.93
C PRO A 112 17.43 -13.74 -4.09
N VAL A 113 16.19 -13.86 -3.63
CA VAL A 113 15.44 -12.74 -3.03
C VAL A 113 16.12 -12.18 -1.78
N PRO A 114 16.49 -12.97 -0.74
CA PRO A 114 17.12 -12.43 0.46
C PRO A 114 18.44 -11.71 0.16
N ARG A 115 19.26 -12.25 -0.77
CA ARG A 115 20.51 -11.64 -1.19
C ARG A 115 20.31 -10.28 -1.88
N VAL A 116 19.36 -10.19 -2.80
CA VAL A 116 19.02 -8.92 -3.48
C VAL A 116 18.59 -7.89 -2.45
N LEU A 117 17.65 -8.24 -1.57
CA LEU A 117 17.12 -7.28 -0.59
C LEU A 117 18.12 -6.92 0.52
N THR A 118 19.02 -7.84 0.88
CA THR A 118 20.17 -7.55 1.75
C THR A 118 21.07 -6.48 1.15
N GLN A 119 21.39 -6.58 -0.15
CA GLN A 119 22.21 -5.57 -0.81
C GLN A 119 21.44 -4.24 -0.93
N LEU A 120 20.14 -4.29 -1.24
CA LEU A 120 19.29 -3.11 -1.36
C LEU A 120 19.22 -2.34 -0.03
N ALA A 121 18.92 -3.01 1.08
CA ALA A 121 18.85 -2.37 2.40
C ALA A 121 20.18 -1.73 2.83
N ASN A 122 21.31 -2.37 2.52
CA ASN A 122 22.63 -1.90 2.96
C ASN A 122 23.25 -0.82 2.05
N LYS A 123 23.02 -0.90 0.74
CA LYS A 123 23.65 -0.02 -0.25
C LYS A 123 22.68 0.97 -0.90
N HIS A 124 21.38 0.85 -0.60
CA HIS A 124 20.27 1.55 -1.24
C HIS A 124 20.17 1.32 -2.75
N GLN A 125 20.97 0.41 -3.32
CA GLN A 125 20.93 0.06 -4.73
C GLN A 125 21.45 -1.36 -5.00
N VAL A 126 20.88 -1.98 -6.02
CA VAL A 126 21.27 -3.29 -6.52
C VAL A 126 21.23 -3.29 -8.03
N GLN A 127 22.21 -3.95 -8.65
CA GLN A 127 22.20 -4.29 -10.05
C GLN A 127 22.69 -5.73 -10.19
N THR A 128 21.87 -6.59 -10.79
CA THR A 128 22.21 -7.96 -11.21
C THR A 128 21.88 -8.12 -12.70
N SER A 129 22.02 -9.33 -13.23
CA SER A 129 21.63 -9.65 -14.62
C SER A 129 20.12 -9.54 -14.88
N ASN A 130 19.29 -9.76 -13.87
CA ASN A 130 17.82 -9.78 -13.98
C ASN A 130 17.11 -8.84 -12.99
N CYS A 131 17.84 -7.96 -12.31
CA CYS A 131 17.26 -7.02 -11.36
C CYS A 131 18.03 -5.69 -11.30
N LYS A 132 17.30 -4.59 -11.21
CA LYS A 132 17.81 -3.30 -10.76
C LYS A 132 16.90 -2.78 -9.67
N ALA A 133 17.42 -2.47 -8.51
CA ALA A 133 16.62 -1.95 -7.41
C ALA A 133 17.26 -0.70 -6.81
N ALA A 134 16.44 0.27 -6.41
CA ALA A 134 16.88 1.48 -5.72
C ALA A 134 15.95 1.80 -4.54
N LEU A 135 16.52 2.19 -3.41
CA LEU A 135 15.80 2.75 -2.27
C LEU A 135 16.04 4.25 -2.21
N LEU A 136 15.00 5.04 -2.44
CA LEU A 136 15.04 6.49 -2.30
C LEU A 136 14.70 6.86 -0.85
N ILE A 137 15.73 7.28 -0.12
CA ILE A 137 15.60 7.61 1.30
C ILE A 137 15.13 9.07 1.47
N GLY A 138 14.00 9.26 2.15
CA GLY A 138 13.44 10.56 2.48
C GLY A 138 11.92 10.56 2.54
N ASP A 139 11.33 11.75 2.73
CA ASP A 139 9.88 11.95 2.69
C ASP A 139 9.35 11.52 1.31
N ALA A 140 8.43 10.56 1.30
CA ALA A 140 7.82 10.02 0.08
C ALA A 140 7.17 11.12 -0.78
N ARG A 141 6.67 12.20 -0.17
CA ARG A 141 6.12 13.37 -0.89
C ARG A 141 7.16 14.08 -1.75
N LYS A 142 8.45 13.98 -1.41
CA LYS A 142 9.57 14.54 -2.18
C LYS A 142 10.14 13.52 -3.15
N THR A 143 10.40 12.30 -2.70
CA THR A 143 11.05 11.28 -3.53
C THR A 143 10.17 10.81 -4.70
N ILE A 144 8.84 10.81 -4.56
CA ILE A 144 7.91 10.55 -5.67
C ILE A 144 8.05 11.60 -6.80
N GLN A 145 8.34 12.86 -6.47
CA GLN A 145 8.51 13.91 -7.46
C GLN A 145 9.76 13.67 -8.32
N THR A 146 10.82 13.08 -7.75
CA THR A 146 12.00 12.65 -8.51
C THR A 146 11.64 11.57 -9.52
N LEU A 147 10.75 10.64 -9.19
CA LEU A 147 10.28 9.61 -10.13
C LEU A 147 9.46 10.20 -11.27
N HIS A 148 8.59 11.16 -10.97
CA HIS A 148 7.86 11.90 -11.98
C HIS A 148 8.81 12.64 -12.95
N GLN A 149 9.83 13.33 -12.43
CA GLN A 149 10.86 14.00 -13.26
C GLN A 149 11.62 13.03 -14.17
N LEU A 150 11.80 11.78 -13.72
CA LEU A 150 12.45 10.72 -14.49
C LEU A 150 11.49 9.98 -15.44
N ASN A 151 10.22 10.39 -15.51
CA ASN A 151 9.15 9.68 -16.24
C ASN A 151 9.07 8.18 -15.89
N PHE A 152 9.34 7.84 -14.63
CA PHE A 152 9.25 6.47 -14.17
C PHE A 152 7.78 6.03 -14.15
N GLN A 153 7.51 4.87 -14.77
CA GLN A 153 6.19 4.24 -14.75
C GLN A 153 6.32 2.79 -14.31
N ALA A 154 5.47 2.38 -13.38
CA ALA A 154 5.43 1.06 -12.77
C ALA A 154 4.24 0.25 -13.26
N ASP A 155 4.46 -1.05 -13.45
CA ASP A 155 3.42 -2.03 -13.76
C ASP A 155 2.64 -2.42 -12.49
N ALA A 156 3.29 -2.36 -11.34
CA ALA A 156 2.70 -2.56 -10.03
C ALA A 156 3.16 -1.47 -9.05
N ILE A 157 2.20 -0.85 -8.36
CA ILE A 157 2.47 0.08 -7.26
C ILE A 157 1.92 -0.53 -5.97
N PHE A 158 2.77 -0.65 -4.95
CA PHE A 158 2.37 -0.99 -3.60
C PHE A 158 2.32 0.28 -2.76
N LEU A 159 1.14 0.62 -2.25
CA LEU A 159 0.91 1.76 -1.38
C LEU A 159 0.65 1.25 0.03
N ASP A 160 1.70 1.23 0.86
CA ASP A 160 1.68 0.61 2.19
C ASP A 160 2.17 1.53 3.34
N PRO A 161 1.72 2.80 3.44
CA PRO A 161 2.06 3.61 4.60
C PRO A 161 1.23 3.19 5.83
N PHE A 162 1.64 3.66 7.02
CA PHE A 162 0.82 3.60 8.23
C PHE A 162 -0.58 4.17 8.02
N SER A 163 -1.54 3.79 8.87
CA SER A 163 -2.95 3.99 8.55
C SER A 163 -3.33 5.47 8.45
N PRO A 164 -4.42 5.82 7.71
CA PRO A 164 -4.71 7.21 7.38
C PRO A 164 -4.79 8.21 8.54
N PRO A 165 -5.30 7.85 9.74
CA PRO A 165 -5.26 8.74 10.90
C PRO A 165 -3.85 9.00 11.43
N HIS A 166 -2.92 8.06 11.26
CA HIS A 166 -1.56 8.09 11.80
C HIS A 166 -0.54 8.68 10.82
N CYS A 167 -0.69 8.42 9.51
CA CYS A 167 0.17 8.96 8.46
C CYS A 167 -0.63 9.64 7.32
N PRO A 168 -1.48 10.64 7.63
CA PRO A 168 -2.39 11.25 6.65
C PRO A 168 -1.68 11.87 5.43
N GLN A 169 -0.40 12.24 5.55
CA GLN A 169 0.43 12.82 4.50
C GLN A 169 0.43 11.97 3.22
N LEU A 170 0.45 10.64 3.38
CA LEU A 170 0.58 9.69 2.27
C LEU A 170 -0.77 9.16 1.75
N TRP A 171 -1.87 9.76 2.22
CA TRP A 171 -3.24 9.42 1.81
C TRP A 171 -4.01 10.62 1.24
N THR A 172 -3.30 11.72 0.97
CA THR A 172 -3.90 12.94 0.42
C THR A 172 -4.14 12.79 -1.08
N VAL A 173 -5.14 13.52 -1.59
CA VAL A 173 -5.44 13.55 -3.03
C VAL A 173 -4.20 13.95 -3.82
N GLU A 174 -3.48 14.97 -3.35
CA GLU A 174 -2.30 15.51 -4.01
C GLU A 174 -1.14 14.51 -4.05
N PHE A 175 -0.88 13.78 -2.95
CA PHE A 175 0.13 12.74 -2.95
C PHE A 175 -0.26 11.58 -3.87
N LEU A 176 -1.50 11.10 -3.79
CA LEU A 176 -1.97 10.01 -4.63
C LEU A 176 -2.02 10.38 -6.12
N GLN A 177 -2.17 11.66 -6.45
CA GLN A 177 -2.02 12.13 -7.83
C GLN A 177 -0.58 11.95 -8.32
N GLN A 178 0.44 12.25 -7.51
CA GLN A 178 1.84 11.96 -7.86
C GLN A 178 2.07 10.45 -8.05
N VAL A 179 1.49 9.64 -7.18
CA VAL A 179 1.57 8.17 -7.28
C VAL A 179 0.91 7.66 -8.57
N ALA A 180 -0.27 8.16 -8.90
CA ALA A 180 -0.99 7.75 -10.11
C ALA A 180 -0.23 8.09 -11.40
N LEU A 181 0.51 9.22 -11.44
CA LEU A 181 1.36 9.59 -12.57
C LEU A 181 2.52 8.60 -12.80
N CYS A 182 2.91 7.83 -11.78
CA CYS A 182 3.90 6.76 -11.90
C CYS A 182 3.28 5.42 -12.30
N LEU A 183 1.99 5.33 -12.65
CA LEU A 183 1.33 4.08 -13.03
C LEU A 183 1.24 3.95 -14.55
N THR A 184 1.71 2.82 -15.11
CA THR A 184 1.53 2.54 -16.54
C THR A 184 0.03 2.44 -16.90
N PRO A 185 -0.38 2.65 -18.16
CA PRO A 185 -1.79 2.52 -18.58
C PRO A 185 -2.45 1.19 -18.19
N HIS A 186 -1.68 0.09 -18.21
CA HIS A 186 -2.11 -1.24 -17.80
C HIS A 186 -1.58 -1.65 -16.40
N GLY A 187 -1.05 -0.68 -15.66
CA GLY A 187 -0.54 -0.83 -14.31
C GLY A 187 -1.66 -1.04 -13.30
N ARG A 188 -1.33 -1.64 -12.16
CA ARG A 188 -2.24 -1.72 -11.01
C ARG A 188 -1.57 -1.20 -9.75
N LEU A 189 -2.29 -0.37 -9.00
CA LEU A 189 -1.95 0.05 -7.65
C LEU A 189 -2.72 -0.81 -6.65
N ALA A 190 -2.07 -1.28 -5.58
CA ALA A 190 -2.75 -1.98 -4.50
C ALA A 190 -2.38 -1.37 -3.13
N THR A 191 -3.35 -1.40 -2.22
CA THR A 191 -3.17 -1.02 -0.81
C THR A 191 -4.05 -1.89 0.10
N TYR A 192 -3.58 -2.16 1.32
CA TYR A 192 -4.37 -2.82 2.35
C TYR A 192 -5.59 -1.99 2.78
N SER A 193 -5.54 -0.67 2.60
CA SER A 193 -6.55 0.25 3.13
C SER A 193 -7.87 0.19 2.33
N CYS A 194 -8.98 -0.01 3.04
CA CYS A 194 -10.34 0.15 2.52
C CYS A 194 -11.02 1.45 2.99
N ALA A 195 -10.26 2.41 3.52
CA ALA A 195 -10.81 3.65 4.04
C ALA A 195 -11.51 4.44 2.92
N ALA A 196 -12.74 4.89 3.18
CA ALA A 196 -13.53 5.64 2.20
C ALA A 196 -12.80 6.89 1.69
N ALA A 197 -12.12 7.64 2.56
CA ALA A 197 -11.30 8.80 2.18
C ALA A 197 -10.19 8.46 1.17
N VAL A 198 -9.54 7.30 1.33
CA VAL A 198 -8.48 6.83 0.42
C VAL A 198 -9.07 6.43 -0.92
N ARG A 199 -10.17 5.67 -0.91
CA ARG A 199 -10.90 5.28 -2.13
C ARG A 199 -11.39 6.50 -2.91
N THR A 200 -11.94 7.50 -2.23
CA THR A 200 -12.32 8.78 -2.85
C THR A 200 -11.11 9.50 -3.43
N ALA A 201 -9.99 9.55 -2.71
CA ALA A 201 -8.79 10.21 -3.19
C ALA A 201 -8.23 9.53 -4.46
N LEU A 202 -8.20 8.18 -4.51
CA LEU A 202 -7.87 7.41 -5.72
C LEU A 202 -8.83 7.69 -6.88
N ILE A 203 -10.14 7.75 -6.62
CA ILE A 203 -11.12 8.11 -7.66
C ILE A 203 -10.85 9.52 -8.21
N GLN A 204 -10.47 10.46 -7.34
CA GLN A 204 -10.16 11.85 -7.74
C GLN A 204 -8.90 11.98 -8.59
N THR A 205 -7.98 11.01 -8.56
CA THR A 205 -6.84 10.97 -9.49
C THR A 205 -7.25 10.52 -10.90
N GLY A 206 -8.50 10.07 -11.09
CA GLY A 206 -9.01 9.50 -12.34
C GLY A 206 -8.96 7.97 -12.40
N LEU A 207 -8.36 7.31 -11.39
CA LEU A 207 -8.31 5.86 -11.33
C LEU A 207 -9.70 5.25 -11.05
N LYS A 208 -9.92 4.06 -11.57
CA LYS A 208 -11.00 3.17 -11.17
C LYS A 208 -10.52 2.33 -10.01
N ILE A 209 -11.43 2.02 -9.08
CA ILE A 209 -11.11 1.25 -7.88
C ILE A 209 -11.88 -0.06 -7.83
N GLY A 210 -11.30 -1.05 -7.18
CA GLY A 210 -11.91 -2.33 -6.86
C GLY A 210 -11.65 -2.76 -5.43
N SER A 211 -12.50 -3.63 -4.90
CA SER A 211 -12.38 -4.17 -3.53
C SER A 211 -11.68 -5.52 -3.55
N THR A 212 -10.57 -5.65 -2.82
CA THR A 212 -9.83 -6.92 -2.76
C THR A 212 -10.30 -7.76 -1.57
N PRO A 213 -10.25 -9.10 -1.65
CA PRO A 213 -10.67 -9.96 -0.55
C PRO A 213 -10.01 -9.62 0.79
N PRO A 214 -10.71 -9.86 1.92
CA PRO A 214 -10.11 -9.72 3.23
C PRO A 214 -9.00 -10.75 3.46
N VAL A 215 -7.99 -10.37 4.24
CA VAL A 215 -6.84 -11.22 4.58
C VAL A 215 -6.58 -11.04 6.06
N GLY A 216 -6.60 -12.13 6.83
CA GLY A 216 -6.51 -12.06 8.29
C GLY A 216 -7.69 -11.32 8.91
N ARG A 217 -7.51 -10.03 9.28
CA ARG A 217 -8.63 -9.17 9.72
C ARG A 217 -9.65 -9.07 8.59
N ARG A 218 -10.93 -9.12 8.94
CA ARG A 218 -12.09 -9.22 8.03
C ARG A 218 -12.27 -8.05 7.04
N SER A 219 -11.33 -7.12 6.97
CA SER A 219 -11.42 -5.93 6.12
C SER A 219 -10.85 -6.19 4.72
N PRO A 220 -11.57 -5.80 3.65
CA PRO A 220 -11.05 -5.85 2.29
C PRO A 220 -9.89 -4.86 2.11
N GLY A 221 -9.19 -4.94 0.98
CA GLY A 221 -8.25 -3.90 0.56
C GLY A 221 -8.80 -3.07 -0.60
N THR A 222 -7.92 -2.33 -1.28
CA THR A 222 -8.26 -1.58 -2.49
C THR A 222 -7.23 -1.85 -3.58
N VAL A 223 -7.71 -2.11 -4.79
CA VAL A 223 -6.91 -2.12 -6.03
C VAL A 223 -7.38 -0.98 -6.92
N ALA A 224 -6.48 -0.35 -7.67
CA ALA A 224 -6.81 0.74 -8.57
C ALA A 224 -6.04 0.64 -9.90
N ALA A 225 -6.67 1.09 -10.99
CA ALA A 225 -6.09 1.13 -12.33
C ALA A 225 -6.77 2.22 -13.18
N TRP A 226 -6.18 2.60 -14.32
CA TRP A 226 -6.77 3.60 -15.22
C TRP A 226 -8.08 3.13 -15.84
N GLU A 227 -8.15 1.84 -16.16
CA GLU A 227 -9.34 1.20 -16.69
C GLU A 227 -9.94 0.22 -15.66
N ALA A 228 -11.26 0.08 -15.67
CA ALA A 228 -11.97 -0.84 -14.77
C ALA A 228 -11.92 -2.30 -15.23
N ILE A 229 -11.18 -2.61 -16.31
CA ILE A 229 -11.11 -3.95 -16.89
C ILE A 229 -10.53 -4.91 -15.84
N ASP A 230 -11.30 -5.95 -15.52
CA ASP A 230 -10.97 -6.98 -14.55
C ASP A 230 -10.63 -6.46 -13.14
N LEU A 231 -11.15 -5.28 -12.77
CA LEU A 231 -11.15 -4.86 -11.37
C LEU A 231 -12.34 -5.50 -10.64
N PRO A 232 -12.13 -6.09 -9.45
CA PRO A 232 -13.23 -6.53 -8.59
C PRO A 232 -14.16 -5.36 -8.27
N THR A 233 -15.47 -5.59 -8.23
CA THR A 233 -16.42 -4.53 -7.89
C THR A 233 -16.46 -4.26 -6.38
N LEU A 234 -16.81 -3.03 -6.02
CA LEU A 234 -17.19 -2.72 -4.63
C LEU A 234 -18.58 -3.30 -4.36
N SER A 235 -18.76 -3.89 -3.19
CA SER A 235 -20.09 -4.30 -2.71
C SER A 235 -21.04 -3.10 -2.58
N PRO A 236 -22.37 -3.31 -2.61
CA PRO A 236 -23.33 -2.22 -2.42
C PRO A 236 -23.09 -1.45 -1.12
N GLU A 237 -22.75 -2.14 -0.03
CA GLU A 237 -22.42 -1.52 1.26
C GLU A 237 -21.20 -0.58 1.16
N GLU A 238 -20.15 -1.01 0.46
CA GLU A 238 -18.96 -0.18 0.22
C GLU A 238 -19.27 1.02 -0.66
N GLN A 239 -20.12 0.87 -1.67
CA GLN A 239 -20.56 1.97 -2.54
C GLN A 239 -21.37 3.00 -1.75
N GLU A 240 -22.31 2.56 -0.91
CA GLU A 240 -23.06 3.44 -0.01
C GLU A 240 -22.15 4.15 0.99
N TYR A 241 -21.15 3.44 1.51
CA TYR A 241 -20.21 4.02 2.48
C TYR A 241 -19.40 5.18 1.88
N LEU A 242 -19.12 5.15 0.57
CA LEU A 242 -18.50 6.26 -0.17
C LEU A 242 -19.39 7.51 -0.26
N LEU A 243 -20.68 7.42 0.08
CA LEU A 243 -21.61 8.56 0.10
C LEU A 243 -21.73 9.20 1.49
N THR A 244 -20.84 8.84 2.43
CA THR A 244 -20.83 9.35 3.80
C THR A 244 -19.72 10.37 4.04
N ARG A 245 -19.76 11.07 5.18
CA ARG A 245 -18.65 11.95 5.62
C ARG A 245 -17.31 11.22 5.74
N ALA A 246 -17.29 9.88 5.89
CA ALA A 246 -16.05 9.12 5.92
C ALA A 246 -15.27 9.21 4.60
N ALA A 247 -15.97 9.46 3.49
CA ALA A 247 -15.42 9.53 2.15
C ALA A 247 -14.75 10.87 1.82
N ILE A 248 -14.89 11.88 2.68
CA ILE A 248 -14.19 13.16 2.52
C ILE A 248 -12.68 12.89 2.60
N PRO A 249 -11.91 13.20 1.54
CA PRO A 249 -10.51 12.81 1.44
C PRO A 249 -9.61 13.70 2.32
N TYR A 250 -8.36 13.27 2.51
CA TYR A 250 -7.32 14.12 3.08
C TYR A 250 -6.73 15.03 2.00
N ARG A 251 -6.28 16.23 2.37
CA ARG A 251 -5.73 17.22 1.44
C ARG A 251 -4.40 17.78 1.95
N ASP A 252 -3.39 17.83 1.10
CA ASP A 252 -2.07 18.44 1.34
C ASP A 252 -1.65 19.22 0.08
N PRO A 253 -2.23 20.41 -0.16
CA PRO A 253 -2.08 21.15 -1.43
C PRO A 253 -0.64 21.43 -1.85
N GLN A 254 0.28 21.52 -0.89
CA GLN A 254 1.69 21.86 -1.11
C GLN A 254 2.63 20.70 -0.80
N LEU A 255 2.10 19.49 -0.56
CA LEU A 255 2.88 18.29 -0.23
C LEU A 255 3.90 18.51 0.91
N SER A 256 3.53 19.33 1.89
CA SER A 256 4.43 19.78 2.95
C SER A 256 3.72 20.05 4.27
N ASP A 257 2.39 19.93 4.33
CA ASP A 257 1.66 20.13 5.57
C ASP A 257 2.01 19.06 6.62
N SER A 258 1.89 19.42 7.89
CA SER A 258 2.01 18.47 9.00
C SER A 258 0.77 17.56 9.09
N ALA A 259 0.92 16.39 9.70
CA ALA A 259 -0.20 15.48 9.94
C ALA A 259 -1.37 16.17 10.65
N THR A 260 -1.07 16.99 11.67
CA THR A 260 -2.06 17.75 12.44
C THR A 260 -2.88 18.69 11.56
N VAL A 261 -2.22 19.43 10.66
CA VAL A 261 -2.90 20.37 9.75
C VAL A 261 -3.81 19.62 8.78
N ILE A 262 -3.33 18.50 8.22
CA ILE A 262 -4.10 17.67 7.28
C ILE A 262 -5.35 17.10 7.97
N LEU A 263 -5.20 16.58 9.19
CA LEU A 263 -6.30 16.04 9.99
C LEU A 263 -7.33 17.11 10.36
N GLN A 264 -6.88 18.28 10.80
CA GLN A 264 -7.75 19.40 11.15
C GLN A 264 -8.56 19.89 9.96
N ARG A 265 -7.92 20.03 8.79
CA ARG A 265 -8.59 20.42 7.54
C ARG A 265 -9.68 19.42 7.17
N ARG A 266 -9.36 18.13 7.15
CA ARG A 266 -10.36 17.09 6.87
C ARG A 266 -11.51 17.12 7.88
N GLN A 267 -11.22 17.30 9.17
CA GLN A 267 -12.25 17.37 10.21
C GLN A 267 -13.19 18.57 10.00
N GLN A 268 -12.67 19.73 9.60
CA GLN A 268 -13.47 20.91 9.27
C GLN A 268 -14.38 20.65 8.07
N GLU A 269 -13.87 20.05 7.00
CA GLU A 269 -14.67 19.66 5.83
C GLU A 269 -15.76 18.63 6.20
N GLN A 270 -15.44 17.65 7.04
CA GLN A 270 -16.41 16.68 7.55
C GLN A 270 -17.52 17.32 8.39
N ASN A 271 -17.18 18.34 9.19
CA ASN A 271 -18.14 19.06 10.02
C ASN A 271 -19.06 19.96 9.19
N ALA A 272 -18.54 20.57 8.12
CA ALA A 272 -19.29 21.41 7.21
C ALA A 272 -20.18 20.62 6.22
N SER A 273 -19.92 19.32 6.05
CA SER A 273 -20.64 18.49 5.09
C SER A 273 -22.07 18.15 5.51
N SER A 274 -23.01 18.20 4.57
CA SER A 274 -24.38 17.70 4.73
C SER A 274 -24.51 16.18 4.58
N LEU A 275 -23.43 15.48 4.20
CA LEU A 275 -23.43 14.02 4.06
C LEU A 275 -23.71 13.33 5.40
N MET A 276 -24.19 12.10 5.31
CA MET A 276 -24.48 11.25 6.47
C MET A 276 -23.20 10.91 7.24
N SER A 277 -23.26 10.91 8.58
CA SER A 277 -22.15 10.42 9.40
C SER A 277 -22.04 8.89 9.37
N THR A 278 -20.85 8.34 9.64
CA THR A 278 -20.63 6.89 9.77
C THR A 278 -21.55 6.25 10.82
N SER A 279 -21.83 6.95 11.93
CA SER A 279 -22.71 6.44 12.98
C SER A 279 -24.16 6.32 12.51
N GLN A 280 -24.66 7.33 11.80
CA GLN A 280 -26.00 7.30 11.21
C GLN A 280 -26.12 6.21 10.14
N TRP A 281 -25.12 6.11 9.26
CA TRP A 281 -25.07 5.07 8.22
C TRP A 281 -25.13 3.67 8.83
N ARG A 282 -24.28 3.35 9.83
CA ARG A 282 -24.31 2.05 10.52
C ARG A 282 -25.68 1.73 11.12
N LYS A 283 -26.36 2.70 11.73
CA LYS A 283 -27.71 2.52 12.28
C LYS A 283 -28.73 2.19 11.18
N GLN A 284 -28.63 2.86 10.04
CA GLN A 284 -29.50 2.59 8.88
C GLN A 284 -29.24 1.22 8.28
N THR A 285 -27.98 0.82 8.10
CA THR A 285 -27.61 -0.51 7.59
C THR A 285 -28.16 -1.62 8.48
N ILE A 286 -27.97 -1.53 9.81
CA ILE A 286 -28.50 -2.51 10.77
C ILE A 286 -30.03 -2.59 10.70
N LYS A 287 -30.72 -1.45 10.58
CA LYS A 287 -32.18 -1.41 10.46
C LYS A 287 -32.65 -2.08 9.16
N ASN A 288 -31.98 -1.81 8.04
CA ASN A 288 -32.30 -2.38 6.74
C ASN A 288 -32.09 -3.91 6.73
N SER A 289 -30.98 -4.40 7.31
CA SER A 289 -30.72 -5.85 7.42
C SER A 289 -31.77 -6.57 8.28
N LYS A 290 -32.22 -5.96 9.38
CA LYS A 290 -33.29 -6.53 10.23
C LYS A 290 -34.63 -6.59 9.50
N ASN A 291 -34.97 -5.53 8.76
CA ASN A 291 -36.22 -5.49 7.98
C ASN A 291 -36.21 -6.50 6.82
N ALA A 292 -35.05 -6.73 6.19
CA ALA A 292 -34.90 -7.74 5.15
C ALA A 292 -35.12 -9.17 5.70
N LEU A 293 -34.61 -9.47 6.90
CA LEU A 293 -34.77 -10.77 7.56
C LEU A 293 -36.19 -11.03 8.11
N GLN A 294 -37.00 -10.00 8.31
CA GLN A 294 -38.40 -10.14 8.75
C GLN A 294 -39.38 -10.31 7.59
N ASN A 295 -38.94 -10.03 6.35
CA ASN A 295 -39.75 -10.13 5.13
C ASN A 295 -39.37 -11.35 4.27
N THR A 296 -38.58 -12.28 4.82
CA THR A 296 -38.19 -13.58 4.23
C THR A 296 -38.67 -14.71 5.13
#